data_AF-A0A3Q1H5A2-F1
#
_entry.id   AF-A0A3Q1H5A2-F1
#
_cell.length_a   1.000
_cell.length_b   1.000
_cell.length_c   1.000
_cell.angle_alpha   90.00
_cell.angle_beta   90.00
_cell.angle_gamma   90.00
#
_symmetry.space_group_name_H-M   'P 1'
#
loop_
_entity.id
_entity.type
_entity.pdbx_description
1 polymer ?
#
loop_
_entity_poly.entity_id
_entity_poly.type
_entity_poly.pdbx_seq_one_letter_code
_entity_poly.pdbx_strand_id
1 'polypeptide(L)'
;MEVTAVFFTLAMLVFILPEKTFQSHNQTNQNDAFLLRITPDRMQHFEYESVSFLCESIDNSTQLKGIRNSKEFVPLCNSKRLLTGLSCTIDKTYQGDSGEYWCETNEGEKSNTVNITVTGGSVILESPALPVIEGESVTLGCSRKTNSTNLAVFYKNDVFLQVTAEDTMIINNFSKSDEGIYKCSFSDVGTSPGSWLVLTGNITFFTFTPPYEDSIYDDSNSPSVLDLLRFAFTIFMAVVVLLLGMSRLKILALKMWRACH
;
A
#
# COMPACT_ATOMS: atom_id res chain seq x y z
N MET A 1 9.67 14.92 61.61
CA MET A 1 10.32 14.14 60.53
C MET A 1 9.31 13.39 59.65
N GLU A 2 7.99 13.65 59.76
CA GLU A 2 6.96 12.90 59.02
C GLU A 2 6.45 13.62 57.76
N VAL A 3 6.47 14.95 57.69
CA VAL A 3 5.95 15.70 56.53
C VAL A 3 6.83 15.53 55.28
N THR A 4 8.15 15.39 55.45
CA THR A 4 9.08 15.12 54.35
C THR A 4 8.94 13.69 53.83
N ALA A 5 8.68 12.71 54.69
CA ALA A 5 8.49 11.32 54.29
C ALA A 5 7.25 11.15 53.39
N VAL A 6 6.14 11.84 53.71
CA VAL A 6 4.90 11.78 52.93
C VAL A 6 5.06 12.40 51.53
N PHE A 7 5.79 13.51 51.43
CA PHE A 7 6.08 14.17 50.14
C PHE A 7 6.96 13.29 49.23
N PHE A 8 7.96 12.61 49.80
CA PHE A 8 8.78 11.65 49.07
C PHE A 8 7.99 10.41 48.63
N THR A 9 7.06 9.91 49.45
CA THR A 9 6.21 8.76 49.04
C THR A 9 5.20 9.13 47.96
N LEU A 10 4.61 10.35 48.00
CA LEU A 10 3.70 10.80 46.93
C LEU A 10 4.44 11.02 45.61
N ALA A 11 5.65 11.59 45.65
CA ALA A 11 6.48 11.78 44.46
C ALA A 11 6.86 10.42 43.83
N MET A 12 7.16 9.39 44.62
CA MET A 12 7.45 8.05 44.11
C MET A 12 6.24 7.38 43.44
N LEU A 13 5.02 7.62 43.92
CA LEU A 13 3.80 7.01 43.35
C LEU A 13 3.42 7.56 41.97
N VAL A 14 3.79 8.81 41.65
CA VAL A 14 3.52 9.42 40.33
C VAL A 14 4.42 8.83 39.23
N PHE A 15 5.60 8.28 39.56
CA PHE A 15 6.55 7.71 38.60
C PHE A 15 6.51 6.18 38.48
N ILE A 16 5.68 5.48 39.27
CA ILE A 16 5.50 4.01 39.20
C ILE A 16 4.28 3.64 38.33
N LEU A 17 3.45 4.60 37.92
CA LEU A 17 2.44 4.33 36.89
C LEU A 17 3.17 3.95 35.59
N PRO A 18 2.99 2.72 35.07
CA PRO A 18 3.53 2.40 33.77
C PRO A 18 2.74 3.25 32.77
N GLU A 19 3.40 4.28 32.24
CA GLU A 19 2.99 4.85 30.97
C GLU A 19 2.95 3.66 30.02
N LYS A 20 1.74 3.28 29.59
CA LYS A 20 1.56 2.23 28.59
C LYS A 20 2.50 2.61 27.47
N THR A 21 3.55 1.83 27.30
CA THR A 21 4.35 1.88 26.09
C THR A 21 3.37 1.60 24.97
N PHE A 22 2.94 2.67 24.30
CA PHE A 22 2.47 2.59 22.94
C PHE A 22 3.61 1.87 22.24
N GLN A 23 3.40 0.59 21.93
CA GLN A 23 4.22 -0.11 20.97
C GLN A 23 4.03 0.67 19.67
N SER A 24 4.87 1.70 19.51
CA SER A 24 5.41 2.04 18.21
C SER A 24 5.89 0.72 17.66
N HIS A 25 5.09 0.09 16.81
CA HIS A 25 5.61 -0.86 15.85
C HIS A 25 6.86 -0.17 15.31
N ASN A 26 8.03 -0.77 15.55
CA ASN A 26 9.19 -0.47 14.73
C ASN A 26 8.72 -0.81 13.32
N GLN A 27 8.26 0.22 12.61
CA GLN A 27 8.18 0.21 11.17
C GLN A 27 9.64 0.12 10.74
N THR A 28 10.15 -1.11 10.71
CA THR A 28 11.13 -1.47 9.69
C THR A 28 10.55 -0.94 8.40
N ASN A 29 11.24 0.05 7.83
CA ASN A 29 11.01 0.51 6.47
C ASN A 29 10.97 -0.72 5.57
N GLN A 30 9.76 -1.23 5.32
CA GLN A 30 9.53 -2.25 4.32
C GLN A 30 8.61 -1.60 3.31
N ASN A 31 9.20 -0.68 2.57
CA ASN A 31 8.66 -0.19 1.31
C ASN A 31 8.84 -1.29 0.27
N ASP A 32 8.13 -2.40 0.43
CA ASP A 32 7.97 -3.40 -0.64
C ASP A 32 6.59 -3.19 -1.24
N ALA A 33 6.56 -2.58 -2.43
CA ALA A 33 5.33 -2.34 -3.15
C ALA A 33 4.65 -3.68 -3.50
N PHE A 34 3.62 -4.04 -2.74
CA PHE A 34 2.75 -5.16 -3.03
C PHE A 34 1.83 -4.81 -4.21
N LEU A 35 2.14 -5.34 -5.40
CA LEU A 35 1.49 -4.93 -6.66
C LEU A 35 0.94 -6.14 -7.44
N LEU A 36 -0.26 -5.99 -7.97
CA LEU A 36 -0.86 -6.85 -8.98
C LEU A 36 -0.70 -6.23 -10.37
N ARG A 37 -0.04 -6.94 -11.27
CA ARG A 37 0.01 -6.63 -12.71
C ARG A 37 -0.85 -7.60 -13.51
N ILE A 38 -1.37 -7.12 -14.63
CA ILE A 38 -2.15 -7.90 -15.57
C ILE A 38 -1.54 -7.81 -16.97
N THR A 39 -1.54 -8.95 -17.67
CA THR A 39 -1.08 -9.05 -19.05
C THR A 39 -2.16 -9.74 -19.89
N PRO A 40 -2.64 -9.13 -20.99
CA PRO A 40 -2.30 -7.78 -21.44
C PRO A 40 -2.83 -6.69 -20.48
N ASP A 41 -2.16 -5.52 -20.44
CA ASP A 41 -2.54 -4.37 -19.60
C ASP A 41 -3.75 -3.64 -20.18
N ARG A 42 -4.91 -4.29 -20.12
CA ARG A 42 -6.19 -3.73 -20.53
C ARG A 42 -7.35 -4.27 -19.70
N MET A 43 -8.42 -3.49 -19.57
CA MET A 43 -9.62 -3.91 -18.82
C MET A 43 -10.54 -4.87 -19.57
N GLN A 44 -10.59 -4.77 -20.90
CA GLN A 44 -11.51 -5.58 -21.70
C GLN A 44 -10.76 -6.67 -22.45
N HIS A 45 -11.34 -7.86 -22.47
CA HIS A 45 -10.80 -9.02 -23.16
C HIS A 45 -11.89 -9.69 -23.99
N PHE A 46 -11.50 -10.29 -25.10
CA PHE A 46 -12.38 -11.20 -25.82
C PHE A 46 -12.45 -12.55 -25.11
N GLU A 47 -13.58 -13.25 -25.24
CA GLU A 47 -13.60 -14.68 -24.92
C GLU A 47 -12.51 -15.43 -25.69
N TYR A 48 -11.98 -16.47 -25.05
CA TYR A 48 -10.91 -17.33 -25.55
C TYR A 48 -9.52 -16.68 -25.63
N GLU A 49 -9.36 -15.46 -25.12
CA GLU A 49 -8.04 -14.87 -24.89
C GLU A 49 -7.43 -15.41 -23.60
N SER A 50 -6.10 -15.35 -23.52
CA SER A 50 -5.37 -15.61 -22.29
C SER A 50 -5.18 -14.32 -21.49
N VAL A 51 -5.34 -14.41 -20.18
CA VAL A 51 -5.11 -13.32 -19.23
C VAL A 51 -4.21 -13.83 -18.12
N SER A 52 -3.12 -13.12 -17.86
CA SER A 52 -2.16 -13.47 -16.82
C SER A 52 -2.13 -12.40 -15.74
N PHE A 53 -2.24 -12.84 -14.50
CA PHE A 53 -2.10 -12.03 -13.30
C PHE A 53 -0.74 -12.32 -12.67
N LEU A 54 -0.01 -11.29 -12.30
CA LEU A 54 1.26 -11.38 -11.60
C LEU A 54 1.16 -10.62 -10.28
N CYS A 55 1.16 -11.38 -9.18
CA CYS A 55 1.32 -10.84 -7.84
C CYS A 55 2.81 -10.68 -7.57
N GLU A 56 3.29 -9.43 -7.54
CA GLU A 56 4.66 -9.10 -7.17
C GLU A 56 4.76 -9.04 -5.64
N SER A 57 5.52 -9.98 -5.06
CA SER A 57 5.79 -10.03 -3.63
C SER A 57 7.08 -10.79 -3.37
N ILE A 58 7.84 -10.32 -2.37
CA ILE A 58 9.06 -10.97 -1.89
C ILE A 58 8.71 -12.18 -1.02
N ASP A 59 7.52 -12.17 -0.40
CA ASP A 59 7.04 -13.24 0.45
C ASP A 59 6.18 -14.22 -0.34
N ASN A 60 6.47 -15.51 -0.17
CA ASN A 60 5.84 -16.61 -0.91
C ASN A 60 4.36 -16.86 -0.52
N SER A 61 3.75 -15.99 0.28
CA SER A 61 2.44 -16.14 0.91
C SER A 61 1.28 -15.54 0.12
N THR A 62 1.47 -15.18 -1.15
CA THR A 62 0.41 -14.53 -1.95
C THR A 62 -0.51 -15.53 -2.66
N GLN A 63 -1.80 -15.18 -2.72
CA GLN A 63 -2.83 -15.85 -3.50
C GLN A 63 -3.62 -14.81 -4.31
N LEU A 64 -3.96 -15.15 -5.57
CA LEU A 64 -4.90 -14.36 -6.35
C LEU A 64 -6.32 -14.64 -5.88
N LYS A 65 -7.06 -13.59 -5.57
CA LYS A 65 -8.49 -13.63 -5.27
C LYS A 65 -9.25 -12.77 -6.26
N GLY A 66 -10.53 -13.08 -6.41
CA GLY A 66 -11.44 -12.23 -7.16
C GLY A 66 -12.81 -12.17 -6.53
N ILE A 67 -13.60 -11.19 -6.93
CA ILE A 67 -15.01 -11.06 -6.56
C ILE A 67 -15.83 -10.89 -7.82
N ARG A 68 -16.91 -11.67 -7.91
CA ARG A 68 -17.92 -11.55 -8.96
C ARG A 68 -19.30 -11.78 -8.35
N ASN A 69 -20.29 -11.00 -8.77
CA ASN A 69 -21.66 -11.09 -8.22
C ASN A 69 -21.68 -11.04 -6.67
N SER A 70 -20.85 -10.17 -6.07
CA SER A 70 -20.69 -10.02 -4.62
C SER A 70 -20.23 -11.30 -3.88
N LYS A 71 -19.63 -12.25 -4.59
CA LYS A 71 -19.06 -13.48 -4.01
C LYS A 71 -17.58 -13.55 -4.32
N GLU A 72 -16.78 -13.66 -3.26
CA GLU A 72 -15.35 -13.91 -3.39
C GLU A 72 -15.10 -15.33 -3.90
N PHE A 73 -14.06 -15.48 -4.72
CA PHE A 73 -13.62 -16.76 -5.26
C PHE A 73 -12.10 -16.76 -5.48
N VAL A 74 -11.53 -17.96 -5.55
CA VAL A 74 -10.16 -18.17 -6.02
C VAL A 74 -10.23 -18.55 -7.51
N PRO A 75 -9.61 -17.77 -8.41
CA PRO A 75 -9.66 -18.05 -9.84
C PRO A 75 -9.04 -19.42 -10.18
N LEU A 76 -9.68 -20.16 -11.08
CA LEU A 76 -9.11 -21.38 -11.64
C LEU A 76 -8.13 -20.99 -12.75
N CYS A 77 -6.83 -21.16 -12.49
CA CYS A 77 -5.79 -20.76 -13.42
C CYS A 77 -4.58 -21.69 -13.34
N ASN A 78 -3.71 -21.59 -14.35
CA ASN A 78 -2.41 -22.22 -14.33
C ASN A 78 -1.46 -21.38 -13.46
N SER A 79 -1.33 -21.76 -12.19
CA SER A 79 -0.48 -21.06 -11.23
C SER A 79 0.98 -21.51 -11.33
N LYS A 80 1.90 -20.56 -11.44
CA LYS A 80 3.35 -20.77 -11.38
C LYS A 80 3.93 -19.89 -10.27
N ARG A 81 4.77 -20.48 -9.42
CA ARG A 81 5.55 -19.74 -8.42
C ARG A 81 6.83 -19.21 -9.08
N LEU A 82 7.08 -17.91 -8.92
CA LEU A 82 8.27 -17.22 -9.38
C LEU A 82 9.09 -16.76 -8.17
N LEU A 83 10.35 -16.40 -8.39
CA LEU A 83 11.18 -15.77 -7.36
C LEU A 83 10.62 -14.43 -6.87
N THR A 84 9.88 -13.75 -7.74
CA THR A 84 9.29 -12.42 -7.49
C THR A 84 7.78 -12.47 -7.21
N GLY A 85 7.22 -13.66 -6.95
CA GLY A 85 5.84 -13.81 -6.49
C GLY A 85 5.04 -14.91 -7.21
N LEU A 86 3.76 -14.65 -7.50
CA LEU A 86 2.81 -15.63 -8.06
C LEU A 86 2.33 -15.18 -9.44
N SER A 87 2.48 -16.05 -10.44
CA SER A 87 1.81 -15.90 -11.74
C SER A 87 0.61 -16.84 -11.81
N CYS A 88 -0.51 -16.34 -12.30
CA CYS A 88 -1.76 -17.07 -12.48
C CYS A 88 -2.32 -16.74 -13.86
N THR A 89 -2.30 -17.72 -14.77
CA THR A 89 -2.76 -17.52 -16.15
C THR A 89 -4.08 -18.26 -16.38
N ILE A 90 -5.11 -17.53 -16.77
CA ILE A 90 -6.35 -18.09 -17.33
C ILE A 90 -6.10 -18.25 -18.82
N ASP A 91 -5.95 -19.49 -19.29
CA ASP A 91 -5.57 -19.76 -20.69
C ASP A 91 -6.67 -19.38 -21.69
N LYS A 92 -7.94 -19.49 -21.27
CA LYS A 92 -9.12 -19.15 -22.06
C LYS A 92 -10.16 -18.52 -21.15
N THR A 93 -10.39 -17.23 -21.33
CA THR A 93 -11.41 -16.50 -20.59
C THR A 93 -12.80 -16.73 -21.17
N TYR A 94 -13.80 -16.74 -20.29
CA TYR A 94 -15.22 -16.72 -20.61
C TYR A 94 -15.89 -15.51 -19.96
N GLN A 95 -17.09 -15.13 -20.40
CA GLN A 95 -17.84 -14.03 -19.77
C GLN A 95 -17.93 -14.13 -18.25
N GLY A 96 -18.01 -15.35 -17.71
CA GLY A 96 -18.07 -15.62 -16.27
C GLY A 96 -16.79 -15.28 -15.49
N ASP A 97 -15.66 -15.07 -16.18
CA ASP A 97 -14.39 -14.62 -15.59
C ASP A 97 -14.31 -13.09 -15.48
N SER A 98 -15.39 -12.37 -15.80
CA SER A 98 -15.46 -10.93 -15.52
C SER A 98 -15.58 -10.69 -14.00
N GLY A 99 -14.90 -9.65 -13.51
CA GLY A 99 -14.91 -9.29 -12.10
C GLY A 99 -13.66 -8.53 -11.67
N GLU A 100 -13.60 -8.26 -10.37
CA GLU A 100 -12.46 -7.59 -9.75
C GLU A 100 -11.48 -8.63 -9.19
N TYR A 101 -10.19 -8.36 -9.30
CA TYR A 101 -9.09 -9.24 -8.91
C TYR A 101 -8.06 -8.48 -8.07
N TRP A 102 -7.55 -9.12 -7.02
CA TRP A 102 -6.46 -8.61 -6.19
C TRP A 102 -5.59 -9.77 -5.70
N CYS A 103 -4.35 -9.46 -5.34
CA CYS A 103 -3.48 -10.36 -4.60
C CYS A 103 -3.73 -10.16 -3.11
N GLU A 104 -3.76 -11.26 -2.36
CA GLU A 104 -3.90 -11.24 -0.92
C GLU A 104 -2.81 -12.10 -0.25
N THR A 105 -2.21 -11.58 0.81
CA THR A 105 -1.23 -12.32 1.63
C THR A 105 -1.95 -13.16 2.71
N ASN A 106 -1.23 -14.07 3.37
CA ASN A 106 -1.78 -14.83 4.49
C ASN A 106 -2.14 -13.94 5.69
N GLU A 107 -1.49 -12.79 5.79
CA GLU A 107 -1.68 -11.75 6.80
C GLU A 107 -2.90 -10.86 6.49
N GLY A 108 -3.50 -11.02 5.31
CA GLY A 108 -4.72 -10.31 4.87
C GLY A 108 -4.45 -8.98 4.18
N GLU A 109 -3.21 -8.67 3.82
CA GLU A 109 -2.88 -7.47 3.05
C GLU A 109 -3.33 -7.64 1.59
N LYS A 110 -3.92 -6.58 1.01
CA LYS A 110 -4.47 -6.57 -0.35
C LYS A 110 -3.68 -5.64 -1.27
N SER A 111 -3.42 -6.08 -2.49
CA SER A 111 -2.77 -5.27 -3.52
C SER A 111 -3.73 -4.24 -4.10
N ASN A 112 -3.29 -3.49 -5.11
CA ASN A 112 -4.23 -2.84 -6.02
C ASN A 112 -5.22 -3.87 -6.60
N THR A 113 -6.41 -3.38 -6.91
CA THR A 113 -7.47 -4.15 -7.54
C THR A 113 -7.54 -3.80 -9.02
N VAL A 114 -7.70 -4.80 -9.87
CA VAL A 114 -7.97 -4.64 -11.30
C VAL A 114 -9.35 -5.20 -11.61
N ASN A 115 -10.11 -4.54 -12.49
CA ASN A 115 -11.42 -5.02 -12.93
C ASN A 115 -11.33 -5.41 -14.41
N ILE A 116 -11.69 -6.65 -14.71
CA ILE A 116 -11.73 -7.14 -16.09
C ILE A 116 -13.15 -7.42 -16.56
N THR A 117 -13.40 -7.12 -17.83
CA THR A 117 -14.63 -7.46 -18.54
C THR A 117 -14.29 -8.38 -19.71
N VAL A 118 -14.78 -9.61 -19.66
CA VAL A 118 -14.68 -10.57 -20.76
C VAL A 118 -15.95 -10.50 -21.58
N THR A 119 -15.83 -10.11 -22.85
CA THR A 119 -16.99 -9.94 -23.74
C THR A 119 -17.12 -11.07 -24.76
N GLY A 120 -18.36 -11.51 -24.95
CA GLY A 120 -18.76 -12.37 -26.07
C GLY A 120 -18.96 -11.58 -27.37
N GLY A 121 -18.86 -10.25 -27.31
CA GLY A 121 -18.93 -9.37 -28.48
C GLY A 121 -17.71 -9.45 -29.39
N SER A 122 -17.77 -8.69 -30.47
CA SER A 122 -16.77 -8.64 -31.54
C SER A 122 -15.86 -7.41 -31.47
N VAL A 123 -16.11 -6.49 -30.54
CA VAL A 123 -15.33 -5.26 -30.34
C VAL A 123 -14.98 -5.09 -28.85
N ILE A 124 -13.75 -4.68 -28.55
CA ILE A 124 -13.30 -4.26 -27.22
C ILE A 124 -12.61 -2.90 -27.28
N LEU A 125 -12.68 -2.16 -26.18
CA LEU A 125 -11.84 -1.00 -25.92
C LEU A 125 -10.60 -1.44 -25.13
N GLU A 126 -9.43 -1.19 -25.68
CA GLU A 126 -8.15 -1.36 -25.01
C GLU A 126 -7.85 -0.11 -24.17
N SER A 127 -8.39 -0.09 -22.96
CA SER A 127 -8.09 0.91 -21.92
C SER A 127 -7.19 0.30 -20.85
N PRO A 128 -6.25 1.07 -20.24
CA PRO A 128 -5.36 0.56 -19.21
C PRO A 128 -6.11 -0.07 -18.05
N ALA A 129 -5.56 -1.13 -17.44
CA ALA A 129 -6.21 -1.82 -16.34
C ALA A 129 -6.12 -1.08 -14.99
N LEU A 130 -5.22 -0.09 -14.91
CA LEU A 130 -4.98 0.72 -13.73
C LEU A 130 -5.48 2.17 -13.93
N PRO A 131 -5.79 2.87 -12.82
CA PRO A 131 -6.08 4.30 -12.86
C PRO A 131 -4.97 5.12 -13.52
N VAL A 132 -5.35 6.22 -14.15
CA VAL A 132 -4.47 7.06 -14.95
C VAL A 132 -3.87 8.17 -14.10
N ILE A 133 -2.56 8.43 -14.23
CA ILE A 133 -1.89 9.50 -13.52
C ILE A 133 -2.24 10.86 -14.16
N GLU A 134 -2.49 11.88 -13.32
CA GLU A 134 -2.78 13.23 -13.79
C GLU A 134 -1.61 13.78 -14.63
N GLY A 135 -1.94 14.35 -15.78
CA GLY A 135 -0.97 14.93 -16.72
C GLY A 135 -0.30 13.92 -17.66
N GLU A 136 -0.48 12.62 -17.47
CA GLU A 136 -0.01 11.62 -18.43
C GLU A 136 -0.90 11.52 -19.67
N SER A 137 -0.34 11.03 -20.77
CA SER A 137 -1.12 10.71 -21.96
C SER A 137 -1.60 9.25 -21.91
N VAL A 138 -2.86 9.03 -22.25
CA VAL A 138 -3.46 7.69 -22.36
C VAL A 138 -3.74 7.39 -23.81
N THR A 139 -3.28 6.22 -24.27
CA THR A 139 -3.66 5.68 -25.57
C THR A 139 -4.76 4.66 -25.39
N LEU A 140 -5.91 4.91 -26.03
CA LEU A 140 -7.01 3.98 -26.13
C LEU A 140 -6.96 3.27 -27.49
N GLY A 141 -6.99 1.94 -27.49
CA GLY A 141 -7.13 1.13 -28.71
C GLY A 141 -8.56 0.63 -28.90
N CYS A 142 -8.98 0.42 -30.13
CA CYS A 142 -10.25 -0.21 -30.47
C CYS A 142 -9.98 -1.48 -31.29
N SER A 143 -10.19 -2.64 -30.67
CA SER A 143 -9.89 -3.93 -31.28
C SER A 143 -11.16 -4.62 -31.73
N ARG A 144 -11.10 -5.29 -32.88
CA ARG A 144 -12.20 -6.08 -33.46
C ARG A 144 -11.74 -7.48 -33.87
N LYS A 145 -12.61 -8.48 -33.72
CA LYS A 145 -12.34 -9.87 -34.15
C LYS A 145 -12.30 -10.03 -35.67
N THR A 146 -12.97 -9.15 -36.41
CA THR A 146 -13.11 -9.22 -37.86
C THR A 146 -12.17 -8.24 -38.56
N ASN A 147 -11.68 -8.59 -39.74
CA ASN A 147 -10.87 -7.72 -40.59
C ASN A 147 -11.75 -6.72 -41.37
N SER A 148 -12.53 -5.91 -40.67
CA SER A 148 -13.26 -4.79 -41.27
C SER A 148 -12.31 -3.63 -41.56
N THR A 149 -12.51 -2.93 -42.67
CA THR A 149 -11.76 -1.71 -43.03
C THR A 149 -12.46 -0.44 -42.54
N ASN A 150 -13.57 -0.56 -41.81
CA ASN A 150 -14.26 0.60 -41.28
C ASN A 150 -13.47 1.24 -40.15
N LEU A 151 -13.61 2.56 -40.08
CA LEU A 151 -12.92 3.41 -39.11
C LEU A 151 -13.50 3.20 -37.71
N ALA A 152 -12.64 3.26 -36.70
CA ALA A 152 -13.05 3.23 -35.30
C ALA A 152 -13.74 4.54 -34.93
N VAL A 153 -14.83 4.46 -34.19
CA VAL A 153 -15.52 5.63 -33.61
C VAL A 153 -15.42 5.55 -32.10
N PHE A 154 -14.89 6.59 -31.46
CA PHE A 154 -14.74 6.68 -30.00
C PHE A 154 -15.84 7.56 -29.38
N TYR A 155 -16.27 7.17 -28.19
CA TYR A 155 -17.27 7.87 -27.41
C TYR A 155 -16.83 7.97 -25.95
N LYS A 156 -17.28 9.04 -25.29
CA LYS A 156 -17.20 9.22 -23.84
C LYS A 156 -18.57 9.58 -23.31
N ASN A 157 -19.03 8.86 -22.30
CA ASN A 157 -20.36 9.04 -21.70
C ASN A 157 -21.46 9.07 -22.78
N ASP A 158 -21.36 8.14 -23.75
CA ASP A 158 -22.23 8.03 -24.93
C ASP A 158 -22.20 9.22 -25.90
N VAL A 159 -21.34 10.22 -25.68
CA VAL A 159 -21.12 11.35 -26.58
C VAL A 159 -19.98 11.03 -27.54
N PHE A 160 -20.19 11.32 -28.83
CA PHE A 160 -19.18 11.18 -29.87
C PHE A 160 -17.93 12.02 -29.56
N LEU A 161 -16.74 11.42 -29.70
CA LEU A 161 -15.46 12.10 -29.58
C LEU A 161 -14.77 12.25 -30.94
N GLN A 162 -14.48 11.14 -31.60
CA GLN A 162 -13.64 11.14 -32.81
C GLN A 162 -13.85 9.87 -33.65
N VAL A 163 -13.52 9.95 -34.94
CA VAL A 163 -13.33 8.81 -35.85
C VAL A 163 -11.85 8.70 -36.23
N THR A 164 -11.26 7.51 -36.18
CA THR A 164 -9.83 7.27 -36.51
C THR A 164 -9.64 6.05 -37.41
N ALA A 165 -8.62 6.11 -38.28
CA ALA A 165 -8.24 4.99 -39.15
C ALA A 165 -7.19 4.09 -38.50
N GLU A 166 -6.46 4.64 -37.53
CA GLU A 166 -5.42 4.01 -36.74
C GLU A 166 -5.98 3.12 -35.63
N ASP A 167 -7.31 3.01 -35.53
CA ASP A 167 -8.05 2.31 -34.48
C ASP A 167 -7.66 2.74 -33.06
N THR A 168 -7.02 3.90 -32.91
CA THR A 168 -6.49 4.42 -31.65
C THR A 168 -6.92 5.87 -31.44
N MET A 169 -6.99 6.28 -30.18
CA MET A 169 -7.24 7.65 -29.74
C MET A 169 -6.28 7.97 -28.58
N ILE A 170 -5.67 9.16 -28.60
CA ILE A 170 -4.78 9.61 -27.53
C ILE A 170 -5.46 10.74 -26.76
N ILE A 171 -5.58 10.57 -25.44
CA ILE A 171 -5.97 11.64 -24.51
C ILE A 171 -4.68 12.21 -23.94
N ASN A 172 -4.36 13.46 -24.26
CA ASN A 172 -3.15 14.11 -23.76
C ASN A 172 -3.43 14.83 -22.45
N ASN A 173 -2.47 14.79 -21.52
CA ASN A 173 -2.54 15.50 -20.25
C ASN A 173 -3.86 15.17 -19.50
N PHE A 174 -4.05 13.89 -19.20
CA PHE A 174 -5.27 13.37 -18.60
C PHE A 174 -5.58 14.07 -17.28
N SER A 175 -6.82 14.53 -17.13
CA SER A 175 -7.26 15.40 -16.05
C SER A 175 -8.58 14.94 -15.46
N LYS A 176 -9.06 15.64 -14.42
CA LYS A 176 -10.36 15.33 -13.79
C LYS A 176 -11.52 15.43 -14.77
N SER A 177 -11.41 16.30 -15.77
CA SER A 177 -12.42 16.44 -16.82
C SER A 177 -12.44 15.26 -17.79
N ASP A 178 -11.37 14.48 -17.84
CA ASP A 178 -11.21 13.32 -18.73
C ASP A 178 -11.82 12.04 -18.15
N GLU A 179 -12.15 11.99 -16.86
CA GLU A 179 -12.86 10.83 -16.29
C GLU A 179 -14.20 10.56 -16.99
N GLY A 180 -14.54 9.28 -17.17
CA GLY A 180 -15.80 8.89 -17.82
C GLY A 180 -15.83 7.43 -18.30
N ILE A 181 -17.00 7.01 -18.81
CA ILE A 181 -17.17 5.74 -19.50
C ILE A 181 -16.76 5.95 -20.96
N TYR A 182 -15.68 5.29 -21.38
CA TYR A 182 -15.24 5.26 -22.77
C TYR A 182 -15.72 3.98 -23.45
N LYS A 183 -16.05 4.09 -24.73
CA LYS A 183 -16.33 2.95 -25.61
C LYS A 183 -15.92 3.26 -27.04
N CYS A 184 -15.78 2.23 -27.85
CA CYS A 184 -15.53 2.38 -29.27
C CYS A 184 -16.45 1.49 -30.12
N SER A 185 -16.59 1.78 -31.41
CA SER A 185 -17.41 0.99 -32.32
C SER A 185 -16.88 0.98 -33.74
N PHE A 186 -17.25 -0.05 -34.48
CA PHE A 186 -17.18 -0.09 -35.95
C PHE A 186 -18.59 -0.29 -36.49
N SER A 187 -18.98 0.52 -37.48
CA SER A 187 -20.37 0.61 -37.97
C SER A 187 -20.98 -0.74 -38.40
N ASP A 188 -20.18 -1.68 -38.86
CA ASP A 188 -20.57 -3.02 -39.34
C ASP A 188 -20.29 -4.16 -38.35
N VAL A 189 -19.50 -3.92 -37.30
CA VAL A 189 -19.07 -4.98 -36.35
C VAL A 189 -19.80 -4.88 -35.02
N GLY A 190 -20.02 -3.65 -34.51
CA GLY A 190 -20.68 -3.41 -33.24
C GLY A 190 -19.91 -2.45 -32.33
N THR A 191 -20.25 -2.48 -31.05
CA THR A 191 -19.74 -1.55 -30.03
C THR A 191 -19.11 -2.31 -28.88
N SER A 192 -18.01 -1.81 -28.34
CA SER A 192 -17.37 -2.35 -27.14
C SER A 192 -18.26 -2.16 -25.91
N PRO A 193 -18.06 -2.97 -24.85
CA PRO A 193 -18.45 -2.56 -23.50
C PRO A 193 -17.88 -1.18 -23.13
N GLY A 194 -18.49 -0.53 -22.14
CA GLY A 194 -17.95 0.69 -21.55
C GLY A 194 -16.80 0.38 -20.59
N SER A 195 -15.75 1.19 -20.61
CA SER A 195 -14.65 1.16 -19.64
C SER A 195 -14.57 2.47 -18.87
N TRP A 196 -14.52 2.42 -17.55
CA TRP A 196 -14.44 3.62 -16.72
C TRP A 196 -12.98 4.04 -16.53
N LEU A 197 -12.59 5.13 -17.17
CA LEU A 197 -11.29 5.76 -16.94
C LEU A 197 -11.41 6.72 -15.75
N VAL A 198 -10.55 6.53 -14.76
CA VAL A 198 -10.51 7.33 -13.53
C VAL A 198 -9.10 7.79 -13.26
N LEU A 199 -8.95 8.98 -12.69
CA LEU A 199 -7.66 9.44 -12.20
C LEU A 199 -7.21 8.58 -11.02
N THR A 200 -5.91 8.34 -10.94
CA THR A 200 -5.25 8.00 -9.69
C THR A 200 -5.51 9.16 -8.73
N GLY A 201 -6.34 8.95 -7.71
CA GLY A 201 -6.48 9.93 -6.64
C GLY A 201 -5.12 10.19 -6.00
N ASN A 202 -4.94 11.34 -5.34
CA ASN A 202 -3.75 11.66 -4.53
C ASN A 202 -3.62 10.70 -3.32
N ILE A 203 -3.39 9.42 -3.59
CA ILE A 203 -2.47 8.63 -2.82
C ILE A 203 -1.12 9.24 -3.21
N THR A 204 -0.46 9.89 -2.26
CA THR A 204 0.94 10.26 -2.39
C THR A 204 1.74 8.98 -2.60
N PHE A 205 1.75 8.45 -3.82
CA PHE A 205 2.87 7.69 -4.31
C PHE A 205 3.99 8.72 -4.31
N PHE A 206 4.85 8.66 -3.30
CA PHE A 206 6.13 9.30 -3.38
C PHE A 206 6.74 8.80 -4.69
N THR A 207 6.83 9.70 -5.68
CA THR A 207 7.56 9.46 -6.90
C THR A 207 8.98 9.13 -6.48
N PHE A 208 9.34 7.84 -6.49
CA PHE A 208 10.72 7.41 -6.33
C PHE A 208 11.45 7.80 -7.62
N THR A 209 11.90 9.05 -7.69
CA THR A 209 13.11 9.33 -8.44
C THR A 209 14.22 8.52 -7.79
N PRO A 210 15.03 7.75 -8.54
CA PRO A 210 16.17 7.04 -7.96
C PRO A 210 17.05 8.06 -7.21
N PRO A 211 17.45 7.80 -5.95
CA PRO A 211 18.29 8.74 -5.25
C PRO A 211 19.62 8.81 -5.98
N TYR A 212 19.93 9.99 -6.51
CA TYR A 212 21.29 10.42 -6.75
C TYR A 212 22.02 10.35 -5.40
N GLU A 213 23.01 9.47 -5.34
CA GLU A 213 23.88 9.26 -4.20
C GLU A 213 24.75 10.50 -4.03
N ASP A 214 24.35 11.38 -3.11
CA ASP A 214 25.26 12.36 -2.54
C ASP A 214 25.17 12.28 -1.02
N SER A 215 26.30 11.90 -0.45
CA SER A 215 26.50 11.56 0.95
C SER A 215 26.31 12.77 1.86
N ILE A 216 25.29 12.73 2.72
CA ILE A 216 25.18 13.65 3.86
C ILE A 216 25.36 12.82 5.14
N TYR A 217 26.49 13.07 5.79
CA TYR A 217 26.86 12.59 7.11
C TYR A 217 25.97 13.24 8.16
N ASP A 218 25.07 12.46 8.79
CA ASP A 218 24.24 12.94 9.90
C ASP A 218 24.68 12.27 11.21
N ASP A 219 25.42 13.04 12.00
CA ASP A 219 25.85 12.72 13.37
C ASP A 219 24.72 13.11 14.33
N SER A 220 23.86 12.16 14.69
CA SER A 220 22.79 12.38 15.65
C SER A 220 22.57 11.20 16.58
N ASN A 221 23.64 10.83 17.30
CA ASN A 221 23.52 10.07 18.54
C ASN A 221 23.88 10.97 19.72
N SER A 222 23.08 12.02 19.92
CA SER A 222 23.12 12.83 21.16
C SER A 222 21.89 12.48 22.00
N PRO A 223 22.05 11.97 23.23
CA PRO A 223 20.92 11.73 24.11
C PRO A 223 20.22 13.06 24.39
N SER A 224 18.89 13.06 24.31
CA SER A 224 18.10 14.26 24.53
C SER A 224 18.46 14.88 25.88
N VAL A 225 18.54 16.21 25.97
CA VAL A 225 18.88 16.93 27.22
C VAL A 225 17.97 16.49 28.38
N LEU A 226 16.74 16.06 28.07
CA LEU A 226 15.78 15.53 29.03
C LEU A 226 16.19 14.16 29.60
N ASP A 227 16.77 13.27 28.78
CA ASP A 227 17.29 11.97 29.24
C ASP A 227 18.51 12.14 30.13
N LEU A 228 19.43 13.04 29.77
CA LEU A 228 20.58 13.39 30.60
C LEU A 228 20.15 13.96 31.97
N LEU A 229 19.14 14.84 31.98
CA LEU A 229 18.57 15.38 33.22
C LEU A 229 17.90 14.29 34.07
N ARG A 230 17.20 13.34 33.45
CA ARG A 230 16.61 12.18 34.15
C ARG A 230 17.69 11.31 34.79
N PHE A 231 18.74 10.95 34.06
CA PHE A 231 19.84 10.17 34.61
C PHE A 231 20.55 10.89 35.75
N ALA A 232 20.88 12.18 35.59
CA ALA A 232 21.53 12.96 36.64
C ALA A 232 20.69 13.03 37.93
N PHE A 233 19.37 13.20 37.80
CA PHE A 233 18.46 13.23 38.95
C PHE A 233 18.39 11.87 39.66
N THR A 234 18.34 10.75 38.92
CA THR A 234 18.33 9.41 39.53
C THR A 234 19.61 9.13 40.31
N ILE A 235 20.78 9.51 39.78
CA ILE A 235 22.06 9.35 40.46
C ILE A 235 22.12 10.21 41.73
N PHE A 236 21.71 11.47 41.64
CA PHE A 236 21.67 12.38 42.80
C PHE A 236 20.81 11.81 43.93
N MET A 237 19.61 11.30 43.61
CA MET A 237 18.72 10.70 44.59
C MET A 237 19.30 9.45 45.23
N ALA A 238 19.98 8.58 44.46
CA ALA A 238 20.66 7.40 45.00
C ALA A 238 21.76 7.78 46.00
N VAL A 239 22.56 8.82 45.71
CA VAL A 239 23.60 9.31 46.62
C VAL A 239 23.00 9.85 47.92
N VAL A 240 21.90 10.61 47.85
CA VAL A 240 21.21 11.11 49.06
C VAL A 240 20.73 9.96 49.93
N VAL A 241 20.15 8.90 49.34
CA VAL A 241 19.70 7.72 50.08
C VAL A 241 20.89 7.00 50.75
N LEU A 242 22.01 6.84 50.05
CA LEU A 242 23.22 6.23 50.62
C LEU A 242 23.80 7.05 51.77
N LEU A 243 23.87 8.37 51.64
CA LEU A 243 24.36 9.25 52.71
C LEU A 243 23.44 9.23 53.93
N LEU A 244 22.12 9.22 53.72
CA LEU A 244 21.17 9.08 54.81
C LEU A 244 21.28 7.69 55.47
N GLY A 245 21.45 6.62 54.68
CA GLY A 245 21.70 5.27 55.18
C GLY A 245 22.98 5.19 56.02
N MET A 246 24.09 5.73 55.51
CA MET A 246 25.37 5.81 56.22
C MET A 246 25.29 6.67 57.48
N SER A 247 24.52 7.77 57.46
CA SER A 247 24.31 8.60 58.65
C SER A 247 23.55 7.84 59.73
N ARG A 248 22.53 7.04 59.34
CA ARG A 248 21.81 6.16 60.27
C ARG A 248 22.71 5.04 60.79
N LEU A 249 23.58 4.48 59.95
CA LEU A 249 24.54 3.45 60.35
C LEU A 249 25.59 3.99 61.32
N LYS A 250 26.11 5.20 61.09
CA LYS A 250 27.03 5.90 62.01
C LYS A 250 26.35 6.23 63.34
N ILE A 251 25.09 6.68 63.33
CA ILE A 251 24.31 6.91 64.55
C ILE A 251 24.09 5.59 65.32
N LEU A 252 23.82 4.49 64.61
CA LEU A 252 23.65 3.16 65.22
C LEU A 252 24.98 2.67 65.83
N ALA A 253 26.09 2.82 65.12
CA ALA A 253 27.42 2.47 65.59
C ALA A 253 27.86 3.31 66.81
N LEU A 254 27.56 4.63 66.83
CA LEU A 254 27.81 5.48 68.01
C LEU A 254 26.94 5.10 69.21
N LYS A 255 25.69 4.68 68.98
CA LYS A 255 24.82 4.15 70.05
C LYS A 255 25.35 2.83 70.60
N MET A 256 25.85 1.94 69.75
CA MET A 256 26.48 0.68 70.16
C MET A 256 27.80 0.90 70.90
N TRP A 257 28.63 1.86 70.45
CA TRP A 257 29.87 2.23 71.14
C TRP A 257 29.62 2.75 72.55
N ARG A 258 28.62 3.62 72.74
CA ARG A 258 28.22 4.13 74.07
C ARG A 258 27.58 3.09 74.98
N ALA A 259 27.19 1.91 74.47
CA ALA A 259 26.61 0.84 75.28
C ALA A 259 27.68 -0.17 75.78
N CYS A 260 28.89 -0.13 75.22
CA CYS A 260 29.99 -1.03 75.57
C CYS A 260 31.07 -0.37 76.47
N HIS A 261 30.90 0.90 76.82
CA HIS A 261 31.85 1.66 77.65
C HIS A 261 31.09 2.49 78.70
#